data_AF-A0AAX1C8I8-F1
#
_entry.id   AF-A0AAX1C8I8-F1
#
_cell.length_a   1.000
_cell.length_b   1.000
_cell.length_c   1.000
_cell.angle_alpha   90.00
_cell.angle_beta   90.00
_cell.angle_gamma   90.00
#
_symmetry.space_group_name_H-M   'P 1'
#
loop_
_entity.id
_entity.type
_entity.pdbx_description
1 polymer ?
#
loop_
_entity_poly.entity_id
_entity_poly.type
_entity_poly.pdbx_seq_one_letter_code
_entity_poly.pdbx_strand_id
1 'polypeptide(L)'
;MMLHKFKRKAAAIAVFSLALMASNTHADARLSKPMGFKQVLVFMGTGAIDIAKTEPFPGVSGCQGTLCSSDYFYTHIMGLSDSEVAQKREDAISYFNREFGIDVKALVAQKRIELKTYTGNPDGHYRLYSLAGMNLPTEGWIARDGGFYISVLDSNGIPLAGNHRGETATPLNQMYYGSYNILVTSDFHKPREIIINYESNALAAISPDRLRTTFNTRTYSNLWGEGQSYVSYEFELRGSDTVLTNGREVMTFSKYPSTTDFPDYPAFDMKGDASF
;
A
#
# COMPACT_ATOMS: atom_id res chain seq x y z
N MET A 1 -72.31 30.19 26.23
CA MET A 1 -71.14 31.07 26.10
C MET A 1 -69.99 30.42 26.86
N MET A 2 -68.83 30.26 26.21
CA MET A 2 -67.53 29.75 26.70
C MET A 2 -67.46 28.26 27.10
N LEU A 3 -66.88 27.33 26.32
CA LEU A 3 -65.50 27.13 25.82
C LEU A 3 -64.43 26.83 26.90
N HIS A 4 -63.96 25.58 26.82
CA HIS A 4 -62.56 25.10 26.87
C HIS A 4 -61.90 24.82 28.23
N LYS A 5 -61.56 23.54 28.48
CA LYS A 5 -60.21 22.90 28.40
C LYS A 5 -59.27 23.46 29.48
N PHE A 6 -58.62 22.65 30.31
CA PHE A 6 -57.36 22.01 29.93
C PHE A 6 -57.02 20.81 30.82
N LYS A 7 -56.84 19.65 30.17
CA LYS A 7 -55.87 18.62 30.59
C LYS A 7 -54.47 19.26 30.58
N ARG A 8 -53.64 19.02 31.60
CA ARG A 8 -52.15 18.93 31.53
C ARG A 8 -51.56 18.81 32.94
N LYS A 9 -51.23 17.59 33.36
CA LYS A 9 -50.17 17.32 34.36
C LYS A 9 -49.35 16.14 33.87
N ALA A 10 -48.52 16.40 32.86
CA ALA A 10 -47.45 15.50 32.40
C ALA A 10 -46.50 16.33 31.54
N ALA A 11 -45.68 17.16 32.17
CA ALA A 11 -44.59 17.89 31.51
C ALA A 11 -43.60 18.40 32.56
N ALA A 12 -42.86 17.49 33.20
CA ALA A 12 -41.74 17.88 34.06
C ALA A 12 -40.68 16.78 34.23
N ILE A 13 -40.48 15.89 33.25
CA ILE A 13 -39.30 14.98 33.22
C ILE A 13 -38.96 14.71 31.75
N ALA A 14 -38.45 15.70 31.03
CA ALA A 14 -37.97 15.49 29.65
C ALA A 14 -36.89 16.50 29.21
N VAL A 15 -36.19 17.17 30.16
CA VAL A 15 -35.20 18.20 29.81
C VAL A 15 -33.78 17.86 30.30
N PHE A 16 -33.60 16.88 31.19
CA PHE A 16 -32.27 16.49 31.66
C PHE A 16 -31.63 15.30 30.91
N SER A 17 -32.37 14.61 30.04
CA SER A 17 -31.85 13.45 29.30
C SER A 17 -31.27 13.78 27.92
N LEU A 18 -31.52 14.99 27.38
CA LEU A 18 -30.93 15.42 26.11
C LEU A 18 -29.53 16.06 26.25
N ALA A 19 -29.14 16.51 27.45
CA ALA A 19 -27.85 17.16 27.65
C ALA A 19 -26.67 16.17 27.77
N LEU A 20 -26.92 14.90 28.10
CA LEU A 20 -25.85 13.88 28.19
C LEU A 20 -25.58 13.12 26.87
N MET A 21 -26.42 13.27 25.85
CA MET A 21 -26.18 12.69 24.52
C MET A 21 -25.42 13.63 23.57
N ALA A 22 -25.19 14.89 24.00
CA ALA A 22 -24.49 15.90 23.20
C ALA A 22 -22.97 15.97 23.48
N SER A 23 -22.41 15.07 24.30
CA SER A 23 -20.99 15.10 24.69
C SER A 23 -20.13 14.01 24.06
N ASN A 24 -20.69 13.11 23.25
CA ASN A 24 -19.93 12.04 22.58
C ASN A 24 -19.67 12.29 21.09
N THR A 25 -20.07 13.45 20.57
CA THR A 25 -19.71 13.89 19.22
C THR A 25 -18.45 14.74 19.30
N HIS A 26 -17.37 14.25 18.68
CA HIS A 26 -16.02 14.85 18.59
C HIS A 26 -14.97 14.34 19.59
N ALA A 27 -14.96 13.04 19.88
CA ALA A 27 -13.67 12.35 19.82
C ALA A 27 -13.39 12.09 18.34
N ASP A 28 -12.93 13.13 17.62
CA ASP A 28 -12.24 12.95 16.36
C ASP A 28 -10.94 12.24 16.72
N ALA A 29 -11.03 10.92 16.90
CA ALA A 29 -9.96 10.08 17.41
C ALA A 29 -8.92 9.95 16.31
N ARG A 30 -8.18 11.04 16.08
CA ARG A 30 -6.92 11.03 15.36
C ARG A 30 -6.09 9.95 16.01
N LEU A 31 -5.88 8.85 15.30
CA LEU A 31 -4.93 7.84 15.72
C LEU A 31 -3.60 8.55 15.88
N SER A 32 -3.14 8.74 17.11
CA SER A 32 -1.85 9.35 17.37
C SER A 32 -0.76 8.55 16.66
N LYS A 33 0.28 9.23 16.17
CA LYS A 33 1.46 8.54 15.65
C LYS A 33 1.99 7.60 16.72
N PRO A 34 2.11 6.28 16.45
CA PRO A 34 2.68 5.36 17.41
C PRO A 34 4.11 5.78 17.78
N MET A 35 4.47 5.63 19.05
CA MET A 35 5.84 5.90 19.51
C MET A 35 6.84 5.06 18.72
N GLY A 36 8.00 5.64 18.40
CA GLY A 36 9.00 4.99 17.54
C GLY A 36 8.79 5.15 16.04
N PHE A 37 7.72 5.84 15.60
CA PHE A 37 7.45 6.05 14.18
C PHE A 37 7.28 7.54 13.85
N LYS A 38 7.95 7.99 12.77
CA LYS A 38 7.70 9.28 12.13
C LYS A 38 6.35 9.30 11.44
N GLN A 39 5.98 8.17 10.83
CA GLN A 39 4.70 7.99 10.15
C GLN A 39 4.33 6.51 10.02
N VAL A 40 3.02 6.24 10.07
CA VAL A 40 2.43 4.95 9.70
C VAL A 40 1.32 5.22 8.68
N LEU A 41 1.27 4.41 7.63
CA LEU A 41 0.33 4.46 6.53
C LEU A 41 -0.32 3.09 6.35
N VAL A 42 -1.61 3.08 6.08
CA VAL A 42 -2.34 1.87 5.68
C VAL A 42 -3.04 2.11 4.36
N PHE A 43 -2.64 1.34 3.36
CA PHE A 43 -3.28 1.33 2.06
C PHE A 43 -4.15 0.10 1.89
N MET A 44 -5.19 0.24 1.08
CA MET A 44 -6.03 -0.88 0.66
C MET A 44 -6.34 -0.76 -0.83
N GLY A 45 -6.43 -1.91 -1.50
CA GLY A 45 -6.95 -2.02 -2.87
C GLY A 45 -8.16 -2.95 -2.86
N THR A 46 -9.30 -2.49 -3.34
CA THR A 46 -10.56 -3.26 -3.31
C THR A 46 -11.27 -3.26 -4.67
N GLY A 47 -10.49 -3.20 -5.74
CA GLY A 47 -10.97 -3.08 -7.11
C GLY A 47 -11.58 -4.36 -7.68
N ALA A 48 -12.45 -4.18 -8.67
CA ALA A 48 -12.94 -5.24 -9.54
C ALA A 48 -12.37 -5.00 -10.95
N ILE A 49 -11.48 -5.87 -11.38
CA ILE A 49 -10.70 -5.71 -12.60
C ILE A 49 -11.31 -6.58 -13.69
N ASP A 50 -11.70 -5.97 -14.81
CA ASP A 50 -12.02 -6.68 -16.05
C ASP A 50 -10.72 -7.06 -16.76
N ILE A 51 -10.36 -8.35 -16.75
CA ILE A 51 -9.12 -8.85 -17.35
C ILE A 51 -9.20 -8.99 -18.87
N ALA A 52 -10.39 -8.90 -19.47
CA ALA A 52 -10.54 -8.78 -20.92
C ALA A 52 -10.23 -7.36 -21.41
N LYS A 53 -10.30 -6.36 -20.52
CA LYS A 53 -9.98 -4.97 -20.81
C LYS A 53 -8.50 -4.66 -20.59
N THR A 54 -7.72 -4.80 -21.65
CA THR A 54 -6.25 -4.59 -21.63
C THR A 54 -5.82 -3.12 -21.56
N GLU A 55 -6.75 -2.19 -21.81
CA GLU A 55 -6.58 -0.74 -21.67
C GLU A 55 -7.74 -0.15 -20.84
N PRO A 56 -7.68 -0.22 -19.50
CA PRO A 56 -8.72 0.28 -18.61
C PRO A 56 -8.88 1.81 -18.67
N PHE A 57 -7.81 2.51 -18.99
CA PHE A 57 -7.73 3.97 -19.06
C PHE A 57 -6.81 4.38 -20.23
N PRO A 58 -7.10 5.48 -20.96
CA PRO A 58 -6.28 5.91 -22.09
C PRO A 58 -4.78 6.03 -21.75
N GLY A 59 -3.95 5.25 -22.44
CA GLY A 59 -2.49 5.22 -22.24
C GLY A 59 -2.01 4.26 -21.14
N VAL A 60 -2.91 3.69 -20.34
CA VAL A 60 -2.60 2.60 -19.41
C VAL A 60 -2.90 1.27 -20.11
N SER A 61 -1.88 0.68 -20.72
CA SER A 61 -2.02 -0.47 -21.62
C SER A 61 -1.32 -1.73 -21.13
N GLY A 62 -1.67 -2.87 -21.73
CA GLY A 62 -1.08 -4.17 -21.39
C GLY A 62 -1.41 -4.63 -19.98
N CYS A 63 -2.60 -4.29 -19.49
CA CYS A 63 -3.06 -4.68 -18.17
C CYS A 63 -3.34 -6.18 -18.10
N GLN A 64 -2.72 -6.84 -17.11
CA GLN A 64 -2.93 -8.24 -16.77
C GLN A 64 -3.18 -8.32 -15.26
N GLY A 65 -4.43 -8.08 -14.86
CA GLY A 65 -4.79 -7.95 -13.44
C GLY A 65 -4.37 -6.59 -12.88
N THR A 66 -3.69 -6.58 -11.72
CA THR A 66 -3.33 -5.35 -10.98
C THR A 66 -2.18 -4.56 -11.59
N LEU A 67 -1.42 -5.13 -12.53
CA LEU A 67 -0.28 -4.47 -13.15
C LEU A 67 -0.51 -4.33 -14.66
N CYS A 68 -0.09 -3.19 -15.21
CA CYS A 68 -0.14 -2.86 -16.62
C CYS A 68 1.26 -2.62 -17.15
N SER A 69 1.60 -3.15 -18.32
CA SER A 69 2.96 -3.06 -18.89
C SER A 69 3.26 -1.72 -19.58
N SER A 70 2.71 -0.61 -19.07
CA SER A 70 2.94 0.74 -19.58
C SER A 70 3.86 1.55 -18.66
N ASP A 71 4.55 2.53 -19.23
CA ASP A 71 5.36 3.53 -18.52
C ASP A 71 4.55 4.77 -18.10
N TYR A 72 3.22 4.71 -18.22
CA TYR A 72 2.28 5.80 -17.94
C TYR A 72 2.51 6.43 -16.56
N PHE A 73 2.84 5.63 -15.56
CA PHE A 73 3.22 6.12 -14.25
C PHE A 73 4.39 7.11 -14.31
N TYR A 74 5.47 6.77 -15.01
CA TYR A 74 6.61 7.66 -15.07
C TYR A 74 6.39 8.84 -16.02
N THR A 75 5.83 8.61 -17.20
CA THR A 75 5.72 9.65 -18.23
C THR A 75 4.59 10.65 -17.94
N HIS A 76 3.42 10.17 -17.53
CA HIS A 76 2.23 11.01 -17.35
C HIS A 76 1.94 11.38 -15.90
N ILE A 77 2.16 10.46 -14.95
CA ILE A 77 1.90 10.74 -13.54
C ILE A 77 3.09 11.47 -12.89
N MET A 78 4.31 11.00 -13.13
CA MET A 78 5.52 11.61 -12.57
C MET A 78 6.13 12.70 -13.47
N GLY A 79 5.68 12.80 -14.73
CA GLY A 79 6.15 13.83 -15.67
C GLY A 79 7.60 13.65 -16.13
N LEU A 80 8.12 12.42 -16.08
CA LEU A 80 9.49 12.10 -16.49
C LEU A 80 9.60 12.04 -18.02
N SER A 81 10.70 12.54 -18.54
CA SER A 81 11.11 12.37 -19.93
C SER A 81 11.65 10.96 -20.21
N ASP A 82 11.69 10.56 -21.48
CA ASP A 82 12.20 9.24 -21.90
C ASP A 82 13.62 8.95 -21.40
N SER A 83 14.49 9.97 -21.34
CA SER A 83 15.85 9.82 -20.81
C SER A 83 15.87 9.59 -19.31
N GLU A 84 14.97 10.23 -18.56
CA GLU A 84 14.80 10.00 -17.13
C GLU A 84 14.20 8.62 -16.84
N VAL A 85 13.24 8.16 -17.66
CA VAL A 85 12.71 6.79 -17.58
C VAL A 85 13.80 5.75 -17.87
N ALA A 86 14.62 6.00 -18.90
CA ALA A 86 15.77 5.14 -19.20
C ALA A 86 16.78 5.11 -18.03
N GLN A 87 17.03 6.26 -17.40
CA GLN A 87 17.88 6.31 -16.20
C GLN A 87 17.27 5.52 -15.04
N LYS A 88 15.96 5.64 -14.79
CA LYS A 88 15.26 4.85 -13.75
C LYS A 88 15.37 3.34 -14.01
N ARG A 89 15.36 2.93 -15.28
CA ARG A 89 15.57 1.53 -15.65
C ARG A 89 16.98 1.05 -15.30
N GLU A 90 18.00 1.85 -15.59
CA GLU A 90 19.38 1.51 -15.23
C GLU A 90 19.60 1.53 -13.71
N ASP A 91 18.95 2.44 -12.98
CA ASP A 91 18.94 2.44 -11.52
C ASP A 91 18.33 1.15 -10.96
N ALA A 92 17.20 0.70 -11.51
CA ALA A 92 16.56 -0.56 -11.14
C ALA A 92 17.47 -1.77 -11.42
N ILE A 93 18.11 -1.82 -12.58
CA ILE A 93 19.09 -2.88 -12.92
C ILE A 93 20.24 -2.89 -11.92
N SER A 94 20.82 -1.72 -11.63
CA SER A 94 21.91 -1.57 -10.67
C SER A 94 21.48 -2.02 -9.27
N TYR A 95 20.27 -1.64 -8.86
CA TYR A 95 19.66 -2.08 -7.62
C TYR A 95 19.55 -3.60 -7.54
N PHE A 96 18.92 -4.24 -8.54
CA PHE A 96 18.72 -5.69 -8.53
C PHE A 96 20.04 -6.46 -8.55
N ASN A 97 21.02 -5.98 -9.33
CA ASN A 97 22.36 -6.56 -9.36
C ASN A 97 23.04 -6.51 -7.99
N ARG A 98 22.94 -5.38 -7.29
CA ARG A 98 23.54 -5.19 -5.97
C ARG A 98 22.83 -5.99 -4.89
N GLU A 99 21.51 -5.88 -4.83
CA GLU A 99 20.70 -6.43 -3.73
C GLU A 99 20.61 -7.95 -3.80
N PHE A 100 20.23 -8.48 -4.97
CA PHE A 100 19.98 -9.90 -5.18
C PHE A 100 21.17 -10.63 -5.80
N GLY A 101 22.23 -9.89 -6.17
CA GLY A 101 23.45 -10.48 -6.72
C GLY A 101 23.26 -11.18 -8.06
N ILE A 102 22.29 -10.73 -8.85
CA ILE A 102 21.99 -11.26 -10.19
C ILE A 102 22.64 -10.41 -11.28
N ASP A 103 22.87 -10.97 -12.47
CA ASP A 103 23.19 -10.17 -13.66
C ASP A 103 21.93 -10.02 -14.50
N VAL A 104 21.20 -8.92 -14.29
CA VAL A 104 19.91 -8.70 -14.96
C VAL A 104 20.05 -8.72 -16.48
N LYS A 105 21.10 -8.09 -17.04
CA LYS A 105 21.26 -7.99 -18.50
C LYS A 105 21.56 -9.35 -19.11
N ALA A 106 22.46 -10.14 -18.50
CA ALA A 106 22.75 -11.49 -18.97
C ALA A 106 21.54 -12.42 -18.84
N LEU A 107 20.82 -12.37 -17.72
CA LEU A 107 19.66 -13.24 -17.49
C LEU A 107 18.48 -12.91 -18.41
N VAL A 108 18.26 -11.62 -18.73
CA VAL A 108 17.28 -11.21 -19.74
C VAL A 108 17.70 -11.73 -21.13
N ALA A 109 18.98 -11.59 -21.52
CA ALA A 109 19.46 -12.11 -22.80
C ALA A 109 19.32 -13.63 -22.93
N GLN A 110 19.44 -14.35 -21.82
CA GLN A 110 19.22 -15.80 -21.71
C GLN A 110 17.74 -16.19 -21.59
N LYS A 111 16.81 -15.22 -21.53
CA LYS A 111 15.37 -15.44 -21.30
C LYS A 111 15.06 -16.19 -20.00
N ARG A 112 15.93 -16.04 -18.98
CA ARG A 112 15.76 -16.64 -17.65
C ARG A 112 14.96 -15.76 -16.70
N ILE A 113 14.91 -14.46 -17.00
CA ILE A 113 14.07 -13.47 -16.34
C ILE A 113 13.47 -12.53 -17.39
N GLU A 114 12.42 -11.82 -17.01
CA GLU A 114 11.93 -10.63 -17.71
C GLU A 114 12.14 -9.40 -16.85
N LEU A 115 12.61 -8.30 -17.44
CA LEU A 115 12.58 -6.97 -16.84
C LEU A 115 11.48 -6.16 -17.53
N LYS A 116 10.46 -5.75 -16.79
CA LYS A 116 9.30 -5.02 -17.31
C LYS A 116 9.11 -3.70 -16.57
N THR A 117 8.63 -2.70 -17.31
CA THR A 117 8.01 -1.50 -16.71
C THR A 117 6.60 -1.86 -16.26
N TYR A 118 6.08 -1.12 -15.28
CA TYR A 118 4.68 -1.23 -14.93
C TYR A 118 4.07 0.07 -14.42
N THR A 119 2.76 0.13 -14.57
CA THR A 119 1.83 1.06 -13.93
C THR A 119 0.75 0.24 -13.22
N GLY A 120 0.36 0.62 -12.00
CA GLY A 120 -0.75 0.00 -11.29
C GLY A 120 -2.06 0.18 -12.06
N ASN A 121 -2.89 -0.87 -12.11
CA ASN A 121 -4.19 -0.81 -12.77
C ASN A 121 -5.13 0.13 -12.00
N PRO A 122 -5.66 1.20 -12.62
CA PRO A 122 -6.55 2.15 -11.94
C PRO A 122 -7.85 1.51 -11.43
N ASP A 123 -8.32 0.43 -12.06
CA ASP A 123 -9.51 -0.32 -11.63
C ASP A 123 -9.26 -1.13 -10.35
N GLY A 124 -8.00 -1.25 -9.90
CA GLY A 124 -7.62 -1.84 -8.61
C GLY A 124 -8.01 -0.99 -7.39
N HIS A 125 -8.41 0.27 -7.61
CA HIS A 125 -8.82 1.22 -6.57
C HIS A 125 -7.85 1.28 -5.37
N TYR A 126 -6.56 1.42 -5.66
CA TYR A 126 -5.53 1.48 -4.63
C TYR A 126 -5.53 2.84 -3.92
N ARG A 127 -5.71 2.83 -2.59
CA ARG A 127 -5.92 4.04 -1.80
C ARG A 127 -5.25 3.97 -0.44
N LEU A 128 -4.79 5.12 0.02
CA LEU A 128 -4.40 5.35 1.41
C LEU A 128 -5.67 5.66 2.23
N TYR A 129 -5.96 4.84 3.24
CA TYR A 129 -7.13 5.00 4.11
C TYR A 129 -6.79 5.41 5.54
N SER A 130 -5.55 5.18 5.99
CA SER A 130 -5.11 5.63 7.30
C SER A 130 -3.71 6.23 7.22
N LEU A 131 -3.56 7.41 7.84
CA LEU A 131 -2.30 8.11 8.00
C LEU A 131 -2.23 8.58 9.45
N ALA A 132 -1.38 7.95 10.26
CA ALA A 132 -1.33 8.26 11.68
C ALA A 132 -1.09 9.76 11.94
N GLY A 133 -1.92 10.34 12.81
CA GLY A 133 -1.93 11.76 13.15
C GLY A 133 -2.66 12.66 12.14
N MET A 134 -3.29 12.12 11.10
CA MET A 134 -4.02 12.88 10.08
C MET A 134 -5.41 12.31 9.82
N ASN A 135 -6.36 13.20 9.57
CA ASN A 135 -7.68 12.82 9.09
C ASN A 135 -7.65 12.73 7.57
N LEU A 136 -8.15 11.63 7.05
CA LEU A 136 -8.33 11.42 5.62
C LEU A 136 -9.82 11.50 5.30
N PRO A 137 -10.17 11.87 4.05
CA PRO A 137 -11.54 11.77 3.61
C PRO A 137 -11.99 10.30 3.62
N THR A 138 -13.29 10.05 3.72
CA THR A 138 -13.87 8.70 3.86
C THR A 138 -13.50 7.77 2.70
N GLU A 139 -13.35 8.33 1.51
CA GLU A 139 -12.94 7.63 0.32
C GLU A 139 -11.44 7.36 0.27
N GLY A 140 -10.63 7.91 1.18
CA GLY A 140 -9.18 7.82 1.15
C GLY A 140 -8.52 8.62 0.01
N TRP A 141 -7.19 8.68 0.03
CA TRP A 141 -6.41 9.31 -1.05
C TRP A 141 -6.00 8.29 -2.09
N ILE A 142 -6.05 8.67 -3.36
CA ILE A 142 -5.64 7.81 -4.47
C ILE A 142 -4.13 7.59 -4.39
N ALA A 143 -3.71 6.32 -4.37
CA ALA A 143 -2.31 5.93 -4.46
C ALA A 143 -2.07 5.34 -5.86
N ARG A 144 -1.19 5.99 -6.62
CA ARG A 144 -0.76 5.53 -7.94
C ARG A 144 0.65 4.96 -7.79
N ASP A 145 0.91 3.78 -8.33
CA ASP A 145 2.22 3.16 -8.28
C ASP A 145 2.70 2.74 -9.66
N GLY A 146 4.01 2.63 -9.78
CA GLY A 146 4.66 2.15 -10.98
C GLY A 146 6.17 2.08 -10.80
N GLY A 147 6.82 1.44 -11.75
CA GLY A 147 8.24 1.16 -11.65
C GLY A 147 8.73 0.13 -12.64
N PHE A 148 9.77 -0.57 -12.22
CA PHE A 148 10.31 -1.73 -12.91
C PHE A 148 10.24 -2.94 -11.99
N TYR A 149 9.96 -4.10 -12.59
CA TYR A 149 10.06 -5.36 -11.88
C TYR A 149 10.74 -6.41 -12.72
N ILE A 150 11.37 -7.34 -12.02
CA ILE A 150 11.86 -8.58 -12.61
C ILE A 150 10.90 -9.71 -12.26
N SER A 151 10.59 -10.56 -13.24
CA SER A 151 9.93 -11.85 -13.01
C SER A 151 10.87 -12.98 -13.39
N VAL A 152 11.01 -13.98 -12.51
CA VAL A 152 11.80 -15.18 -12.78
C VAL A 152 11.01 -16.13 -13.68
N LEU A 153 11.64 -16.54 -14.78
CA LEU A 153 11.09 -17.50 -15.74
C LEU A 153 11.76 -18.87 -15.66
N ASP A 154 12.99 -18.94 -15.15
CA ASP A 154 13.78 -20.18 -15.14
C ASP A 154 13.16 -21.23 -14.22
N SER A 155 12.76 -22.36 -14.80
CA SER A 155 12.19 -23.51 -14.08
C SER A 155 13.15 -24.14 -13.06
N ASN A 156 14.47 -23.97 -13.25
CA ASN A 156 15.48 -24.43 -12.30
C ASN A 156 15.78 -23.40 -11.21
N GLY A 157 15.16 -22.22 -11.28
CA GLY A 157 15.44 -21.09 -10.40
C GLY A 157 16.78 -20.40 -10.68
N ILE A 158 17.04 -19.36 -9.92
CA ILE A 158 18.22 -18.51 -10.02
C ILE A 158 18.83 -18.40 -8.63
N PRO A 159 20.04 -18.93 -8.40
CA PRO A 159 20.73 -18.76 -7.13
C PRO A 159 21.04 -17.27 -6.93
N LEU A 160 20.74 -16.77 -5.75
CA LEU A 160 20.94 -15.37 -5.39
C LEU A 160 22.28 -15.16 -4.69
N ALA A 161 22.78 -13.94 -4.80
CA ALA A 161 23.93 -13.43 -4.07
C ALA A 161 23.57 -12.08 -3.43
N GLY A 162 24.55 -11.20 -3.21
CA GLY A 162 24.31 -9.93 -2.51
C GLY A 162 23.82 -10.18 -1.07
N ASN A 163 22.73 -9.49 -0.70
CA ASN A 163 22.10 -9.62 0.61
C ASN A 163 21.24 -10.89 0.74
N HIS A 164 20.98 -11.59 -0.38
CA HIS A 164 20.18 -12.80 -0.46
C HIS A 164 21.04 -14.06 -0.72
N ARG A 165 22.32 -14.02 -0.33
CA ARG A 165 23.23 -15.16 -0.52
C ARG A 165 22.69 -16.42 0.17
N GLY A 166 22.54 -17.49 -0.61
CA GLY A 166 22.05 -18.79 -0.13
C GLY A 166 20.56 -19.00 -0.40
N GLU A 167 19.87 -17.99 -0.90
CA GLU A 167 18.50 -18.11 -1.41
C GLU A 167 18.49 -18.48 -2.90
N THR A 168 17.37 -19.00 -3.38
CA THR A 168 17.11 -19.27 -4.79
C THR A 168 15.79 -18.62 -5.17
N ALA A 169 15.83 -17.73 -6.16
CA ALA A 169 14.62 -17.20 -6.76
C ALA A 169 14.00 -18.24 -7.70
N THR A 170 12.76 -18.62 -7.43
CA THR A 170 12.02 -19.64 -8.17
C THR A 170 11.08 -19.00 -9.21
N PRO A 171 10.55 -19.76 -10.18
CA PRO A 171 9.54 -19.24 -11.11
C PRO A 171 8.43 -18.46 -10.40
N LEU A 172 7.99 -17.37 -11.02
CA LEU A 172 6.99 -16.43 -10.48
C LEU A 172 7.47 -15.54 -9.32
N ASN A 173 8.65 -15.76 -8.75
CA ASN A 173 9.20 -14.75 -7.86
C ASN A 173 9.44 -13.45 -8.61
N GLN A 174 9.10 -12.35 -7.94
CA GLN A 174 9.24 -11.01 -8.48
C GLN A 174 10.08 -10.13 -7.57
N MET A 175 10.73 -9.13 -8.14
CA MET A 175 11.53 -8.12 -7.44
C MET A 175 11.15 -6.76 -8.02
N TYR A 176 10.84 -5.78 -7.18
CA TYR A 176 10.30 -4.49 -7.58
C TYR A 176 11.24 -3.34 -7.23
N TYR A 177 11.21 -2.31 -8.07
CA TYR A 177 11.86 -1.02 -7.87
C TYR A 177 10.92 0.04 -8.43
N GLY A 178 10.45 0.96 -7.60
CA GLY A 178 9.40 1.87 -8.04
C GLY A 178 9.14 3.04 -7.10
N SER A 179 8.01 3.69 -7.35
CA SER A 179 7.54 4.79 -6.51
C SER A 179 6.02 4.75 -6.39
N TYR A 180 5.53 5.25 -5.27
CA TYR A 180 4.15 5.69 -5.08
C TYR A 180 4.06 7.19 -5.32
N ASN A 181 2.97 7.61 -5.96
CA ASN A 181 2.48 8.98 -6.04
C ASN A 181 1.07 9.03 -5.42
N ILE A 182 0.98 9.62 -4.23
CA ILE A 182 -0.28 9.73 -3.48
C ILE A 182 -0.87 11.11 -3.72
N LEU A 183 -2.07 11.15 -4.31
CA LEU A 183 -2.79 12.38 -4.60
C LEU A 183 -3.57 12.83 -3.35
N VAL A 184 -3.04 13.86 -2.69
CA VAL A 184 -3.61 14.46 -1.48
C VAL A 184 -4.65 15.50 -1.86
N THR A 185 -5.88 15.29 -1.42
CA THR A 185 -6.89 16.35 -1.39
C THR A 185 -6.68 17.19 -0.12
N SER A 186 -6.39 18.47 -0.29
CA SER A 186 -6.30 19.44 0.83
C SER A 186 -7.55 20.30 0.89
N ASP A 187 -7.87 20.82 2.09
CA ASP A 187 -9.02 21.72 2.34
C ASP A 187 -9.04 22.95 1.40
N PHE A 188 -7.88 23.31 0.84
CA PHE A 188 -7.71 24.43 -0.09
C PHE A 188 -7.87 24.05 -1.58
N HIS A 189 -8.38 22.86 -1.88
CA HIS A 189 -8.69 22.38 -3.24
C HIS A 189 -7.48 22.33 -4.20
N LYS A 190 -6.25 22.49 -3.71
CA LYS A 190 -5.03 22.26 -4.50
C LYS A 190 -4.56 20.82 -4.25
N PRO A 191 -4.47 19.99 -5.31
CA PRO A 191 -3.87 18.68 -5.19
C PRO A 191 -2.40 18.83 -4.82
N ARG A 192 -1.95 18.06 -3.82
CA ARG A 192 -0.53 17.90 -3.49
C ARG A 192 -0.17 16.44 -3.68
N GLU A 193 1.05 16.18 -4.14
CA GLU A 193 1.53 14.81 -4.30
C GLU A 193 2.52 14.46 -3.20
N ILE A 194 2.37 13.27 -2.61
CA ILE A 194 3.39 12.66 -1.75
C ILE A 194 4.05 11.56 -2.56
N ILE A 195 5.36 11.68 -2.73
CA ILE A 195 6.18 10.66 -3.39
C ILE A 195 6.86 9.80 -2.34
N ILE A 196 6.79 8.48 -2.54
CA ILE A 196 7.49 7.48 -1.73
C ILE A 196 8.16 6.50 -2.67
N ASN A 197 9.49 6.42 -2.64
CA ASN A 197 10.21 5.41 -3.40
C ASN A 197 10.18 4.09 -2.65
N TYR A 198 10.21 2.98 -3.37
CA TYR A 198 10.32 1.65 -2.79
C TYR A 198 11.22 0.74 -3.60
N GLU A 199 11.87 -0.17 -2.89
CA GLU A 199 12.75 -1.18 -3.45
C GLU A 199 12.55 -2.50 -2.68
N SER A 200 12.33 -3.61 -3.39
CA SER A 200 12.13 -4.93 -2.77
C SER A 200 13.34 -5.34 -1.95
N ASN A 201 13.17 -5.58 -0.65
CA ASN A 201 14.21 -6.12 0.24
C ASN A 201 14.05 -7.63 0.48
N ALA A 202 13.12 -8.26 -0.21
CA ALA A 202 12.92 -9.69 -0.27
C ALA A 202 12.26 -10.04 -1.61
N LEU A 203 12.35 -11.31 -2.01
CA LEU A 203 11.59 -11.83 -3.14
C LEU A 203 10.09 -11.71 -2.87
N ALA A 204 9.36 -11.13 -3.81
CA ALA A 204 7.91 -11.23 -3.82
C ALA A 204 7.51 -12.68 -4.07
N ALA A 205 6.62 -13.18 -3.22
CA ALA A 205 6.06 -14.52 -3.32
C ALA A 205 4.67 -14.44 -3.93
N ILE A 206 4.48 -15.12 -5.06
CA ILE A 206 3.18 -15.38 -5.65
C ILE A 206 2.82 -16.81 -5.26
N SER A 207 1.63 -17.01 -4.70
CA SER A 207 1.15 -18.35 -4.33
C SER A 207 1.06 -19.24 -5.58
N PRO A 208 1.17 -20.58 -5.44
CA PRO A 208 1.09 -21.49 -6.59
C PRO A 208 -0.20 -21.36 -7.41
N ASP A 209 -1.32 -21.06 -6.74
CA ASP A 209 -2.63 -20.80 -7.38
C ASP A 209 -2.74 -19.39 -7.99
N ARG A 210 -1.73 -18.53 -7.79
CA ARG A 210 -1.66 -17.13 -8.22
C ARG A 210 -2.73 -16.23 -7.62
N LEU A 211 -3.39 -16.68 -6.55
CA LEU A 211 -4.44 -15.94 -5.88
C LEU A 211 -3.93 -15.06 -4.74
N ARG A 212 -2.64 -15.15 -4.40
CA ARG A 212 -2.01 -14.32 -3.37
C ARG A 212 -0.64 -13.84 -3.80
N THR A 213 -0.34 -12.60 -3.48
CA THR A 213 0.99 -12.02 -3.65
C THR A 213 1.40 -11.31 -2.37
N THR A 214 2.60 -11.56 -1.88
CA THR A 214 3.17 -10.83 -0.74
C THR A 214 4.57 -10.36 -1.06
N PHE A 215 4.92 -9.14 -0.64
CA PHE A 215 6.28 -8.64 -0.74
C PHE A 215 6.58 -7.60 0.33
N ASN A 216 7.87 -7.54 0.68
CA ASN A 216 8.42 -6.53 1.56
C ASN A 216 9.21 -5.53 0.72
N THR A 217 9.16 -4.26 1.12
CA THR A 217 9.98 -3.21 0.50
C THR A 217 10.65 -2.34 1.56
N ARG A 218 11.87 -1.89 1.25
CA ARG A 218 12.43 -0.67 1.83
C ARG A 218 11.77 0.51 1.15
N THR A 219 11.41 1.53 1.93
CA THR A 219 10.78 2.74 1.40
C THR A 219 11.56 3.98 1.79
N TYR A 220 11.44 5.03 0.99
CA TYR A 220 12.04 6.34 1.28
C TYR A 220 11.11 7.46 0.85
N SER A 221 10.93 8.45 1.72
CA SER A 221 10.21 9.68 1.43
C SER A 221 11.01 10.89 1.89
N ASN A 222 11.03 11.96 1.09
CA ASN A 222 11.62 13.23 1.53
C ASN A 222 10.92 13.81 2.77
N LEU A 223 9.67 13.42 3.05
CA LEU A 223 8.91 13.91 4.21
C LEU A 223 9.23 13.14 5.50
N TRP A 224 9.49 11.84 5.38
CA TRP A 224 9.56 10.94 6.55
C TRP A 224 10.87 10.16 6.64
N GLY A 225 11.75 10.22 5.65
CA GLY A 225 13.01 9.49 5.58
C GLY A 225 12.80 8.03 5.17
N GLU A 226 13.64 7.14 5.70
CA GLU A 226 13.60 5.70 5.45
C GLU A 226 12.46 5.00 6.18
N GLY A 227 11.94 3.96 5.56
CA GLY A 227 10.84 3.16 6.06
C GLY A 227 10.85 1.74 5.51
N GLN A 228 9.84 0.98 5.90
CA GLN A 228 9.58 -0.37 5.43
C GLN A 228 8.09 -0.55 5.16
N SER A 229 7.78 -1.41 4.21
CA SER A 229 6.41 -1.77 3.88
C SER A 229 6.25 -3.28 3.75
N TYR A 230 5.09 -3.76 4.20
CA TYR A 230 4.60 -5.11 3.94
C TYR A 230 3.32 -5.01 3.12
N VAL A 231 3.31 -5.69 1.97
CA VAL A 231 2.17 -5.75 1.06
C VAL A 231 1.64 -7.17 0.97
N SER A 232 0.32 -7.30 0.99
CA SER A 232 -0.40 -8.54 0.72
C SER A 232 -1.60 -8.26 -0.19
N TYR A 233 -1.68 -8.98 -1.30
CA TYR A 233 -2.83 -8.98 -2.19
C TYR A 233 -3.46 -10.35 -2.23
N GLU A 234 -4.78 -10.38 -2.21
CA GLU A 234 -5.59 -11.56 -2.52
C GLU A 234 -6.47 -11.30 -3.74
N PHE A 235 -6.67 -12.33 -4.55
CA PHE A 235 -7.43 -12.31 -5.79
C PHE A 235 -8.54 -13.35 -5.77
N GLU A 236 -9.73 -12.98 -6.25
CA GLU A 236 -10.85 -13.89 -6.45
C GLU A 236 -11.35 -13.74 -7.89
N LEU A 237 -11.31 -14.81 -8.67
CA LEU A 237 -11.92 -14.83 -10.00
C LEU A 237 -13.44 -14.97 -9.87
N ARG A 238 -14.17 -14.00 -10.43
CA ARG A 238 -15.63 -14.01 -10.56
C ARG A 238 -16.05 -14.10 -12.01
N GLY A 239 -16.55 -15.27 -12.41
CA GLY A 239 -16.89 -15.54 -13.81
C GLY A 239 -15.65 -15.76 -14.66
N SER A 240 -15.72 -15.42 -15.95
CA SER A 240 -14.61 -15.58 -16.90
C SER A 240 -13.61 -14.43 -16.86
N ASP A 241 -14.09 -13.21 -16.67
CA ASP A 241 -13.32 -12.00 -17.03
C ASP A 241 -13.18 -10.99 -15.90
N THR A 242 -13.69 -11.25 -14.69
CA THR A 242 -13.57 -10.31 -13.57
C THR A 242 -12.74 -10.88 -12.43
N VAL A 243 -11.73 -10.15 -12.00
CA VAL A 243 -10.93 -10.44 -10.81
C VAL A 243 -11.22 -9.41 -9.74
N LEU A 244 -11.70 -9.87 -8.58
CA LEU A 244 -11.79 -9.04 -7.38
C LEU A 244 -10.43 -9.02 -6.69
N THR A 245 -10.04 -7.84 -6.22
CA THR A 245 -8.78 -7.63 -5.51
C THR A 245 -9.05 -7.24 -4.06
N ASN A 246 -8.23 -7.72 -3.15
CA ASN A 246 -8.20 -7.30 -1.75
C ASN A 246 -6.74 -7.15 -1.33
N GLY A 247 -6.19 -5.96 -1.57
CA GLY A 247 -4.85 -5.56 -1.22
C GLY A 247 -4.80 -4.84 0.12
N ARG A 248 -3.75 -5.09 0.89
CA ARG A 248 -3.40 -4.39 2.12
C ARG A 248 -1.92 -4.10 2.13
N GLU A 249 -1.58 -2.86 2.42
CA GLU A 249 -0.20 -2.46 2.66
C GLU A 249 -0.13 -1.69 3.97
N VAL A 250 0.83 -2.07 4.81
CA VAL A 250 1.19 -1.29 5.99
C VAL A 250 2.60 -0.80 5.79
N MET A 251 2.75 0.52 5.73
CA MET A 251 4.03 1.19 5.56
C MET A 251 4.36 1.99 6.80
N THR A 252 5.59 1.85 7.27
CA THR A 252 6.08 2.51 8.48
C THR A 252 7.37 3.26 8.18
N PHE A 253 7.52 4.44 8.78
CA PHE A 253 8.74 5.24 8.75
C PHE A 253 9.25 5.35 10.16
N SER A 254 10.27 4.58 10.49
CA SER A 254 10.78 4.50 11.86
C SER A 254 11.48 5.79 12.25
N LYS A 255 11.19 6.25 13.46
CA LYS A 255 12.07 7.15 14.22
C LYS A 255 12.68 6.25 15.26
N TYR A 256 13.86 5.66 15.04
CA TYR A 256 14.51 4.78 16.03
C TYR A 256 14.38 5.39 17.44
N PRO A 257 13.44 4.90 18.26
CA PRO A 257 13.19 5.50 19.56
C PRO A 257 14.27 5.02 20.53
N SER A 258 14.50 5.79 21.58
CA SER A 258 15.20 5.25 22.74
C SER A 258 14.28 4.21 23.40
N THR A 259 14.82 3.14 23.98
CA THR A 259 14.03 2.19 24.78
C THR A 259 13.32 2.87 25.95
N THR A 260 13.82 4.02 26.39
CA THR A 260 13.21 4.89 27.41
C THR A 260 11.99 5.67 26.94
N ASP A 261 11.68 5.66 25.64
CA ASP A 261 10.52 6.36 25.08
C ASP A 261 9.21 5.56 25.28
N PHE A 262 9.31 4.28 25.63
CA PHE A 262 8.15 3.44 25.89
C PHE A 262 7.88 3.35 27.40
N PRO A 263 6.60 3.26 27.81
CA PRO A 263 6.29 2.86 29.17
C PRO A 263 6.91 1.49 29.44
N ASP A 264 7.34 1.26 30.68
CA ASP A 264 7.81 -0.05 31.11
C ASP A 264 6.77 -1.10 30.76
N TYR A 265 7.24 -2.21 30.19
CA TYR A 265 6.37 -3.35 29.96
C TYR A 265 5.82 -3.80 31.33
N PRO A 266 4.49 -3.97 31.48
CA PRO A 266 3.94 -4.36 32.76
C PRO A 266 4.58 -5.69 33.20
N ALA A 267 4.83 -5.84 34.49
CA ALA A 267 5.34 -7.10 35.02
C ALA A 267 4.41 -8.24 34.57
N PHE A 268 5.00 -9.33 34.09
CA PHE A 268 4.26 -10.57 33.85
C PHE A 268 3.74 -11.06 35.21
N ASP A 269 2.52 -10.70 35.60
CA ASP A 269 1.87 -11.38 36.72
C ASP A 269 1.61 -12.80 36.23
N MET A 270 2.47 -13.74 36.64
CA MET A 270 2.40 -15.16 36.27
C MET A 270 1.16 -15.86 36.87
N LYS A 271 0.18 -15.12 37.37
CA LYS A 271 -1.18 -15.62 37.57
C LYS A 271 -1.85 -15.75 36.21
N GLY A 272 -1.42 -16.77 35.46
CA GLY A 272 -2.23 -17.28 34.37
C GLY A 272 -3.59 -17.66 34.92
N ASP A 273 -4.65 -17.14 34.31
CA ASP A 273 -5.99 -17.73 34.39
C ASP A 273 -5.94 -19.10 33.69
N ALA A 274 -5.31 -20.07 34.35
CA ALA A 274 -5.43 -21.48 34.03
C ALA A 274 -6.76 -22.00 34.59
N SER A 275 -7.87 -21.43 34.11
CA SER A 275 -9.21 -21.98 34.31
C SER A 275 -10.18 -21.41 33.28
N PHE A 276 -10.02 -21.81 32.02
CA PHE A 276 -11.10 -21.91 31.05
C PHE A 276 -10.91 -23.17 30.21
#